data_AF-A0A7V3QZW1-F1
#
_entry.id   AF-A0A7V3QZW1-F1
#
_cell.length_a   1.000
_cell.length_b   1.000
_cell.length_c   1.000
_cell.angle_alpha   90.00
_cell.angle_beta   90.00
_cell.angle_gamma   90.00
#
_symmetry.space_group_name_H-M   'P 1'
#
loop_
_entity.id
_entity.type
_entity.pdbx_description
1 polymer ?
#
loop_
_entity_poly.entity_id
_entity_poly.type
_entity_poly.pdbx_seq_one_letter_code
_entity_poly.pdbx_strand_id
1 'polypeptide(L)'
;MKRLRTLGPMVWGVLMFLAPMAAWASGGEKQGNLVHVADTRNLSGFNLYIANLYNTDRLLFTIVAVLLTALMGLALGLLMDWIVGLIGLDLSTREGKE
;
A
#
# COMPACT_ATOMS: atom_id res chain seq x y z
N MET A 1 9.80 -3.92 -38.72
CA MET A 1 10.86 -4.70 -38.01
C MET A 1 11.54 -3.95 -36.85
N LYS A 2 11.67 -2.61 -36.85
CA LYS A 2 12.32 -1.87 -35.73
C LYS A 2 11.62 -2.00 -34.36
N ARG A 3 10.28 -2.14 -34.34
CA ARG A 3 9.51 -2.34 -33.09
C ARG A 3 9.72 -3.72 -32.45
N LEU A 4 10.11 -4.74 -33.23
CA LEU A 4 10.37 -6.08 -32.69
C LEU A 4 11.71 -6.15 -31.96
N ARG A 5 12.68 -5.34 -32.38
CA ARG A 5 14.02 -5.27 -31.76
C ARG A 5 14.05 -4.45 -30.46
N THR A 6 13.05 -3.59 -30.24
CA THR A 6 12.86 -2.84 -28.98
C THR A 6 12.07 -3.61 -27.92
N LEU A 7 11.31 -4.64 -28.31
CA LEU A 7 10.54 -5.46 -27.38
C LEU A 7 11.43 -6.42 -26.57
N GLY A 8 12.50 -6.95 -27.16
CA GLY A 8 13.47 -7.82 -26.48
C GLY A 8 14.02 -7.24 -25.16
N PRO A 9 14.64 -6.05 -25.17
CA PRO A 9 15.17 -5.44 -23.93
C PRO A 9 14.06 -4.98 -22.97
N MET A 10 12.88 -4.62 -23.47
CA MET A 10 11.75 -4.23 -22.63
C MET A 10 11.16 -5.43 -21.87
N VAL A 11 11.00 -6.58 -22.54
CA VAL A 11 10.58 -7.83 -21.92
C VAL A 11 11.64 -8.32 -20.91
N TRP A 12 12.94 -8.18 -21.24
CA TRP A 12 14.02 -8.49 -20.30
C TRP A 12 14.01 -7.58 -19.07
N GLY A 13 13.78 -6.28 -19.25
CA GLY A 13 13.66 -5.33 -18.14
C GLY A 13 12.48 -5.63 -17.23
N VAL A 14 11.33 -5.99 -17.80
CA VAL A 14 10.15 -6.44 -17.03
C VAL A 14 10.43 -7.75 -16.29
N LEU A 15 11.10 -8.71 -16.92
CA LEU A 15 11.48 -9.98 -16.28
C LEU A 15 12.49 -9.76 -15.14
N MET A 16 13.46 -8.85 -15.30
CA MET A 16 14.38 -8.47 -14.21
C MET A 16 13.66 -7.81 -13.05
N PHE A 17 12.69 -6.95 -13.34
CA PHE A 17 11.93 -6.26 -12.31
C PHE A 17 11.02 -7.22 -11.53
N LEU A 18 10.49 -8.24 -12.20
CA LEU A 18 9.60 -9.24 -11.60
C LEU A 18 10.34 -10.44 -10.98
N ALA A 19 11.60 -10.68 -11.34
CA ALA A 19 12.39 -11.81 -10.82
C ALA A 19 12.56 -11.80 -9.28
N PRO A 20 12.84 -10.65 -8.61
CA PRO A 20 12.83 -10.59 -7.16
C PRO A 20 11.46 -10.93 -6.58
N MET A 21 10.37 -10.44 -7.19
CA MET A 21 9.01 -10.71 -6.71
C MET A 21 8.70 -12.21 -6.72
N ALA A 22 9.11 -12.93 -7.77
CA ALA A 22 8.94 -14.37 -7.87
C ALA A 22 9.82 -15.15 -6.87
N ALA A 23 11.06 -14.70 -6.63
CA ALA A 23 11.96 -15.32 -5.66
C ALA A 23 11.50 -15.13 -4.21
N TRP A 24 10.93 -13.97 -3.89
CA TRP A 24 10.38 -13.69 -2.57
C TRP A 24 9.04 -14.39 -2.34
N ALA A 25 8.25 -14.59 -3.40
CA ALA A 25 7.01 -15.37 -3.33
C ALA A 25 7.23 -16.88 -3.22
N SER A 26 8.36 -17.41 -3.73
CA SER A 26 8.67 -18.85 -3.70
C SER A 26 9.45 -19.30 -2.45
N GLY A 27 10.03 -18.36 -1.69
CA GLY A 27 10.76 -18.62 -0.45
C GLY A 27 9.88 -18.71 0.81
N GLY A 28 8.59 -18.41 0.72
CA GLY A 28 7.65 -18.67 1.82
C GLY A 28 7.39 -20.17 1.90
N GLU A 29 7.72 -20.80 3.04
CA GLU A 29 7.22 -22.14 3.35
C GLU A 29 5.73 -22.17 2.99
N LYS A 30 5.28 -23.20 2.24
CA LYS A 30 3.85 -23.44 2.02
C LYS A 30 3.21 -23.30 3.38
N GLN A 31 2.44 -22.23 3.60
CA GLN A 31 1.87 -21.89 4.88
C GLN A 31 0.85 -22.98 5.23
N GLY A 32 1.34 -24.12 5.73
CA GLY A 32 0.53 -25.27 6.06
C GLY A 32 -0.39 -24.83 7.18
N ASN A 33 -1.69 -24.74 6.90
CA ASN A 33 -2.76 -24.25 7.77
C ASN A 33 -2.29 -23.38 8.95
N LEU A 34 -1.51 -22.33 8.65
CA LEU A 34 -1.00 -21.43 9.67
C LEU A 34 -2.20 -20.66 10.18
N VAL A 35 -2.60 -20.99 11.40
CA VAL A 35 -3.66 -20.31 12.12
C VAL A 35 -3.16 -18.88 12.37
N HIS A 36 -3.49 -17.99 11.44
CA HIS A 36 -3.09 -16.59 11.47
C HIS A 36 -3.89 -15.91 12.58
N VAL A 37 -3.26 -15.66 13.72
CA VAL A 37 -3.86 -15.03 14.90
C VAL A 37 -2.86 -13.99 15.42
N ALA A 38 -3.33 -12.79 15.70
CA ALA A 38 -2.54 -11.74 16.32
C ALA A 38 -2.32 -12.08 17.81
N ASP A 39 -1.07 -11.97 18.28
CA ASP A 39 -0.77 -12.12 19.71
C ASP A 39 -1.26 -10.91 20.49
N THR A 40 -2.17 -11.13 21.44
CA THR A 40 -2.82 -10.08 22.24
C THR A 40 -2.30 -9.98 23.67
N ARG A 41 -1.36 -10.85 24.07
CA ARG A 41 -0.97 -11.05 25.49
C ARG A 41 -0.39 -9.82 26.17
N ASN A 42 0.31 -8.96 25.42
CA ASN A 42 0.94 -7.74 25.93
C ASN A 42 0.36 -6.46 25.32
N LEU A 43 -0.82 -6.55 24.69
CA LEU A 43 -1.49 -5.39 24.11
C LEU A 43 -2.46 -4.78 25.11
N SER A 44 -2.65 -3.47 25.04
CA SER A 44 -3.68 -2.76 25.81
C SER A 44 -4.29 -1.63 24.98
N GLY A 45 -5.45 -1.15 25.44
CA GLY A 45 -6.16 -0.03 24.80
C GLY A 45 -6.51 -0.29 23.34
N PHE A 46 -6.24 0.70 22.48
CA PHE A 46 -6.59 0.67 21.06
C PHE A 46 -5.90 -0.46 20.29
N ASN A 47 -4.64 -0.77 20.62
CA ASN A 47 -3.90 -1.85 19.96
C ASN A 47 -4.52 -3.22 20.25
N LEU A 48 -4.99 -3.44 21.49
CA LEU A 48 -5.71 -4.67 21.85
C LEU A 48 -7.07 -4.75 21.15
N TYR A 49 -7.78 -3.62 21.00
CA TYR A 49 -9.04 -3.58 20.26
C TYR A 49 -8.84 -4.00 18.79
N ILE A 50 -7.88 -3.41 18.09
CA ILE A 50 -7.61 -3.72 16.68
C ILE A 50 -7.11 -5.17 16.50
N ALA A 51 -6.25 -5.66 17.41
CA ALA A 51 -5.77 -7.03 17.37
C ALA A 51 -6.89 -8.05 17.65
N ASN A 52 -7.81 -7.74 18.58
CA ASN A 52 -8.98 -8.58 18.79
C ASN A 52 -9.92 -8.55 17.58
N LEU A 53 -10.12 -7.40 16.95
CA LEU A 53 -10.92 -7.27 15.72
C LEU A 53 -10.39 -8.17 14.60
N TYR A 54 -9.06 -8.20 14.42
CA TYR A 54 -8.40 -9.09 13.45
C TYR A 54 -8.66 -10.59 13.73
N ASN A 55 -8.72 -10.96 15.02
CA ASN A 55 -8.90 -12.33 15.47
C ASN A 55 -10.37 -12.79 15.44
N THR A 56 -11.32 -11.89 15.69
CA THR A 56 -12.76 -12.23 15.76
C THR A 56 -13.48 -12.08 14.43
N ASP A 57 -13.24 -10.99 13.69
CA ASP A 57 -13.88 -10.70 12.40
C ASP A 57 -12.89 -10.07 11.43
N ARG A 58 -12.29 -10.92 10.61
CA ARG A 58 -11.27 -10.51 9.64
C ARG A 58 -11.82 -9.61 8.55
N LEU A 59 -13.09 -9.77 8.15
CA LEU A 59 -13.70 -8.94 7.11
C LEU A 59 -13.88 -7.51 7.62
N LEU A 60 -14.41 -7.37 8.83
CA LEU A 60 -14.58 -6.07 9.45
C LEU A 60 -13.24 -5.38 9.68
N PHE A 61 -12.23 -6.12 10.14
CA PHE A 61 -10.85 -5.60 10.26
C PHE A 61 -10.33 -5.06 8.91
N THR A 62 -10.48 -5.81 7.82
CA THR A 62 -10.00 -5.39 6.50
C THR A 62 -10.71 -4.13 6.02
N ILE A 63 -12.03 -4.02 6.20
CA ILE A 63 -12.79 -2.83 5.83
C ILE A 63 -12.28 -1.61 6.61
N VAL A 64 -12.11 -1.74 7.93
CA VAL A 64 -11.60 -0.66 8.78
C VAL A 64 -10.18 -0.25 8.35
N ALA A 65 -9.30 -1.21 8.06
CA ALA A 65 -7.93 -0.94 7.62
C ALA A 65 -7.88 -0.17 6.28
N VAL A 66 -8.70 -0.56 5.32
CA VAL A 66 -8.80 0.12 4.01
C VAL A 66 -9.32 1.55 4.19
N LEU A 67 -10.37 1.73 4.98
CA LEU A 67 -10.93 3.06 5.25
C LEU A 67 -9.93 3.96 5.97
N LEU A 68 -9.24 3.46 6.99
CA LEU A 68 -8.20 4.21 7.70
C LEU A 68 -7.08 4.64 6.75
N THR A 69 -6.64 3.76 5.86
CA THR A 69 -5.59 4.07 4.88
C THR A 69 -6.04 5.18 3.93
N ALA A 70 -7.26 5.08 3.40
CA ALA A 70 -7.83 6.12 2.53
C ALA A 70 -7.95 7.47 3.24
N LEU A 71 -8.45 7.48 4.47
CA LEU A 71 -8.59 8.68 5.29
C LEU A 71 -7.22 9.31 5.62
N MET A 72 -6.22 8.51 5.98
CA MET A 72 -4.87 9.01 6.23
C MET A 72 -4.23 9.59 4.98
N GLY A 73 -4.41 8.95 3.81
CA GLY A 73 -3.92 9.47 2.54
C GLY A 73 -4.56 10.81 2.17
N LEU A 74 -5.87 10.94 2.35
CA LEU A 74 -6.59 12.19 2.15
C LEU A 74 -6.12 13.27 3.13
N ALA A 75 -5.96 12.94 4.42
CA ALA A 75 -5.46 13.87 5.42
C ALA A 75 -4.04 14.36 5.10
N LEU A 76 -3.16 13.48 4.63
CA LEU A 76 -1.82 13.84 4.17
C LEU A 76 -1.85 14.75 2.94
N GLY A 77 -2.74 14.48 1.98
CA GLY A 77 -2.94 15.34 0.81
C GLY A 77 -3.36 16.76 1.20
N LEU A 78 -4.40 16.87 2.04
CA LEU A 78 -4.86 18.17 2.54
C LEU A 78 -3.80 18.90 3.36
N LEU A 79 -3.05 18.17 4.18
CA LEU A 79 -1.94 18.74 4.95
C LEU A 79 -0.84 19.26 4.02
N MET A 80 -0.54 18.56 2.94
CA MET A 80 0.43 19.01 1.95
C MET A 80 -0.03 20.28 1.23
N ASP A 81 -1.30 20.32 0.80
CA ASP A 81 -1.88 21.51 0.17
C ASP A 81 -1.80 22.72 1.12
N TRP A 82 -2.03 22.50 2.42
CA TRP A 82 -1.88 23.54 3.44
C TRP A 82 -0.43 24.01 3.58
N ILE A 83 0.54 23.09 3.66
CA ILE A 83 1.98 23.44 3.73
C ILE A 83 2.42 24.23 2.50
N VAL A 84 1.99 23.81 1.31
CA VAL A 84 2.31 24.48 0.05
C VAL A 84 1.71 25.90 0.02
N GLY A 85 0.49 26.07 0.55
CA GLY A 85 -0.11 27.39 0.75
C GLY A 85 0.68 28.30 1.70
N LEU A 86 1.29 27.76 2.77
CA LEU A 86 2.15 28.54 3.67
C LEU A 86 3.42 29.07 2.99
N ILE A 87 3.90 28.39 1.96
CA ILE A 87 5.10 28.78 1.19
C ILE A 87 4.74 29.82 0.11
N GLY A 88 3.46 30.12 -0.09
CA GLY A 88 2.98 31.08 -1.10
C GLY A 88 2.89 30.50 -2.51
N LEU A 89 3.00 29.18 -2.66
CA LEU A 89 2.73 28.47 -3.90
C LEU A 89 1.25 28.09 -3.90
N ASP A 90 0.39 28.92 -4.50
CA ASP A 90 -1.00 28.56 -4.69
C ASP A 90 -1.16 27.77 -6.01
N LEU A 91 -1.33 26.46 -5.90
CA LEU A 91 -1.60 25.57 -7.04
C LEU A 91 -3.10 25.45 -7.37
N SER A 92 -3.98 26.20 -6.67
CA SER A 92 -5.42 26.23 -6.92
C SER A 92 -5.75 26.79 -8.32
N THR A 93 -4.92 27.70 -8.82
CA THR A 93 -5.11 28.34 -10.13
C THR A 93 -4.33 27.61 -11.22
N ARG A 94 -4.75 26.39 -11.58
CA ARG A 94 -4.28 25.76 -12.82
C ARG A 94 -5.07 26.37 -13.98
N GLU A 95 -4.59 27.48 -14.52
CA GLU A 95 -4.82 27.84 -15.93
C GLU A 95 -4.09 26.85 -16.83
N GLY A 96 -4.61 25.62 -16.90
CA GLY A 96 -4.17 24.62 -17.86
C GLY A 96 -4.86 24.86 -19.20
N LYS A 97 -4.42 25.88 -19.93
CA LYS A 97 -4.44 25.81 -21.39
C LYS A 97 -3.37 24.80 -21.79
N GLU A 98 -3.82 23.62 -22.23
CA GLU A 98 -3.30 22.82 -23.35
C GLU A 98 -4.19 21.58 -23.56
#